data_AF-A0A9K3PFK6-F1
#
_entry.id   AF-A0A9K3PFK6-F1
#
_cell.length_a   1.000
_cell.length_b   1.000
_cell.length_c   1.000
_cell.angle_alpha   90.00
_cell.angle_beta   90.00
_cell.angle_gamma   90.00
#
_symmetry.space_group_name_H-M   'P 1'
#
loop_
_entity.id
_entity.type
_entity.pdbx_description
1 polymer ?
#
loop_
_entity_poly.entity_id
_entity_poly.type
_entity_poly.pdbx_seq_one_letter_code
_entity_poly.pdbx_strand_id
1 'polypeptide(L)'
;MAQASFDRLMELNPDDSTALQAMDWLLEAWSKSTAKDAPLKAERILKQMKDIQKDNTESSFSYPNRHSYTNAILAWSKSKEEGSALKAHRMLFQLLDEYEKGNLPDESVPDLFGINGVISAWARAGKAERAEEVLWRANEISKKCKSVEPNVVTYNSVVHAYLRDGDLSKAIYRILPIVEYMIEHKEQNPGICPDCFTYHCVLRAWEKNKDKVAVKKCVETLETMHQLWELGDTSLAPKNVFYNMVINKLAKATDDFGTQSVMRIFHLLQKSPYCSPDIISYTSVIESLSKCQDPIAAERCLELFNEVSQLYEENEDPALKPNLRTYTMVLLSLTKIPTLDNVLQAQKLLLQLEERYKESNDPQLKPNTYPYNYVLNCAASCVGNAGEKLKAFHVATETYNAMRKSDHIKSDSYTYSFWIKASNNLLPEGELRAKCIALSFEQCKKEGLVNEAVLRRLLAGTPQNVLDHALPSGLGSTHANHRRLSVDDLPPHWTRNAR
;
A
#
# COMPACT_ATOMS: atom_id res chain seq x y z
N MET A 1 35.05 22.60 -5.22
CA MET A 1 35.60 23.06 -6.51
C MET A 1 34.99 24.39 -6.92
N ALA A 2 33.66 24.48 -7.16
CA ALA A 2 33.01 25.76 -7.53
C ALA A 2 33.33 26.92 -6.57
N GLN A 3 33.22 26.72 -5.24
CA GLN A 3 33.58 27.74 -4.25
C GLN A 3 35.04 28.21 -4.37
N ALA A 4 35.99 27.29 -4.52
CA ALA A 4 37.41 27.64 -4.62
C ALA A 4 37.74 28.40 -5.92
N SER A 5 37.03 28.10 -7.02
CA SER A 5 37.15 28.87 -8.26
C SER A 5 36.56 30.27 -8.12
N PHE A 6 35.45 30.40 -7.39
CA PHE A 6 34.83 31.69 -7.07
C PHE A 6 35.74 32.55 -6.18
N ASP A 7 36.30 31.98 -5.11
CA ASP A 7 37.19 32.70 -4.19
C ASP A 7 38.42 33.26 -4.93
N ARG A 8 39.03 32.46 -5.82
CA ARG A 8 40.14 32.91 -6.70
C ARG A 8 39.73 34.02 -7.67
N LEU A 9 38.50 33.96 -8.19
CA LEU A 9 38.01 35.02 -9.08
C LEU A 9 37.83 36.32 -8.30
N MET A 10 37.28 36.27 -7.09
CA MET A 10 37.10 37.46 -6.24
C MET A 10 38.44 38.08 -5.80
N GLU A 11 39.50 37.29 -5.62
CA GLU A 11 40.87 37.79 -5.36
C GLU A 11 41.40 38.67 -6.51
N LEU A 12 40.91 38.49 -7.73
CA LEU A 12 41.29 39.28 -8.91
C LEU A 12 40.54 40.60 -9.01
N ASN A 13 39.64 40.93 -8.06
CA ASN A 13 38.78 42.11 -8.06
C ASN A 13 38.07 42.33 -9.41
N PRO A 14 37.19 41.39 -9.82
CA PRO A 14 36.46 41.51 -11.07
C PRO A 14 35.48 42.69 -11.01
N ASP A 15 35.05 43.17 -12.17
CA ASP A 15 33.97 44.14 -12.25
C ASP A 15 32.65 43.54 -11.72
N ASP A 16 31.73 44.40 -11.28
CA ASP A 16 30.51 43.97 -10.59
C ASP A 16 29.64 43.02 -11.44
N SER A 17 29.64 43.19 -12.77
CA SER A 17 28.93 42.30 -13.69
C SER A 17 29.49 40.87 -13.65
N THR A 18 30.80 40.72 -13.74
CA THR A 18 31.49 39.41 -13.67
C THR A 18 31.33 38.79 -12.29
N ALA A 19 31.38 39.60 -11.22
CA ALA A 19 31.14 39.13 -9.86
C ALA A 19 29.71 38.56 -9.69
N LEU A 20 28.69 39.28 -10.18
CA LEU A 20 27.28 38.86 -10.12
C LEU A 20 27.01 37.57 -10.92
N GLN A 21 27.61 37.42 -12.10
CA GLN A 21 27.51 36.19 -12.89
C GLN A 21 28.15 34.99 -12.17
N ALA A 22 29.35 35.18 -11.60
CA ALA A 22 30.03 34.13 -10.85
C ALA A 22 29.27 33.73 -9.58
N MET A 23 28.62 34.69 -8.92
CA MET A 23 27.74 34.44 -7.78
C MET A 23 26.52 33.59 -8.18
N ASP A 24 25.91 33.83 -9.34
CA ASP A 24 24.77 33.05 -9.82
C ASP A 24 25.14 31.58 -10.11
N TRP A 25 26.31 31.33 -10.74
CA TRP A 25 26.84 29.97 -10.93
C TRP A 25 27.15 29.28 -9.60
N LEU A 26 27.71 30.01 -8.64
CA LEU A 26 27.98 29.48 -7.31
C LEU A 26 26.68 29.12 -6.59
N LEU A 27 25.64 29.96 -6.74
CA LEU A 27 24.32 29.75 -6.16
C LEU A 27 23.63 28.51 -6.75
N GLU A 28 23.75 28.28 -8.06
CA GLU A 28 23.30 27.05 -8.72
C GLU A 28 24.04 25.81 -8.19
N ALA A 29 25.36 25.90 -7.99
CA ALA A 29 26.13 24.80 -7.42
C ALA A 29 25.68 24.47 -5.99
N TRP A 30 25.39 25.50 -5.17
CA TRP A 30 24.86 25.31 -3.82
C TRP A 30 23.43 24.77 -3.81
N SER A 31 22.57 25.15 -4.75
CA SER A 31 21.19 24.64 -4.85
C SER A 31 21.10 23.14 -5.22
N LYS A 32 22.18 22.58 -5.79
CA LYS A 32 22.32 21.15 -6.09
C LYS A 32 23.10 20.39 -5.01
N SER A 33 23.72 21.08 -4.07
CA SER A 33 24.51 20.47 -3.00
C SER A 33 23.64 19.81 -1.94
N THR A 34 24.12 18.72 -1.37
CA THR A 34 23.50 18.02 -0.22
C THR A 34 24.16 18.36 1.12
N ALA A 35 25.15 19.27 1.11
CA ALA A 35 25.85 19.70 2.31
C ALA A 35 24.90 20.47 3.25
N LYS A 36 25.07 20.29 4.57
CA LYS A 36 24.20 20.92 5.59
C LYS A 36 24.27 22.45 5.57
N ASP A 37 25.46 22.99 5.30
CA ASP A 37 25.74 24.43 5.25
C ASP A 37 25.45 25.08 3.88
N ALA A 38 25.11 24.28 2.85
CA ALA A 38 24.76 24.75 1.52
C ALA A 38 23.66 25.84 1.50
N PRO A 39 22.50 25.68 2.17
CA PRO A 39 21.46 26.71 2.17
C PRO A 39 21.90 28.03 2.80
N LEU A 40 22.69 27.98 3.88
CA LEU A 40 23.23 29.18 4.53
C LEU A 40 24.23 29.90 3.62
N LYS A 41 25.05 29.16 2.87
CA LYS A 41 25.97 29.74 1.89
C LYS A 41 25.22 30.36 0.71
N ALA A 42 24.21 29.67 0.19
CA ALA A 42 23.32 30.19 -0.86
C ALA A 42 22.66 31.52 -0.45
N GLU A 43 22.12 31.59 0.78
CA GLU A 43 21.50 32.81 1.32
C GLU A 43 22.51 33.97 1.49
N ARG A 44 23.74 33.68 1.91
CA ARG A 44 24.80 34.70 2.01
C ARG A 44 25.17 35.26 0.64
N ILE A 45 25.34 34.40 -0.36
CA ILE A 45 25.62 34.84 -1.74
C ILE A 45 24.48 35.71 -2.25
N LEU A 46 23.22 35.30 -2.07
CA LEU A 46 22.07 36.10 -2.49
C LEU A 46 22.04 37.48 -1.80
N LYS A 47 22.40 37.55 -0.50
CA LYS A 47 22.50 38.82 0.22
C LYS A 47 23.61 39.71 -0.36
N GLN A 48 24.79 39.16 -0.64
CA GLN A 48 25.89 39.89 -1.28
C GLN A 48 25.48 40.45 -2.65
N MET A 49 24.76 39.66 -3.46
CA MET A 49 24.22 40.14 -4.75
C MET A 49 23.26 41.33 -4.57
N LYS A 50 22.40 41.30 -3.54
CA LYS A 50 21.50 42.43 -3.23
C LYS A 50 22.26 43.67 -2.76
N ASP A 51 23.34 43.51 -2.00
CA ASP A 51 24.13 44.63 -1.50
C ASP A 51 24.91 45.29 -2.66
N ILE A 52 25.54 44.52 -3.56
CA ILE A 52 26.22 45.03 -4.77
C ILE A 52 25.25 45.79 -5.69
N GLN A 53 24.01 45.29 -5.86
CA GLN A 53 23.01 45.97 -6.69
C GLN A 53 22.55 47.32 -6.10
N LYS A 54 22.48 47.45 -4.76
CA LYS A 54 22.12 48.72 -4.12
C LYS A 54 23.19 49.79 -4.34
N ASP A 55 24.44 49.37 -4.36
CA ASP A 55 25.59 50.27 -4.53
C ASP A 55 25.78 50.67 -6.01
N ASN A 56 25.25 49.89 -6.97
CA ASN A 56 25.32 50.14 -8.41
C ASN A 56 23.96 50.39 -9.07
N THR A 57 23.51 51.65 -9.06
CA THR A 57 22.27 52.08 -9.73
C THR A 57 22.38 52.20 -11.26
N GLU A 58 23.59 52.09 -11.84
CA GLU A 58 23.85 52.30 -13.28
C GLU A 58 24.04 50.98 -14.08
N SER A 59 23.93 49.81 -13.44
CA SER A 59 24.07 48.52 -14.13
C SER A 59 22.87 48.22 -15.06
N SER A 60 23.17 47.84 -16.31
CA SER A 60 22.18 47.39 -17.30
C SER A 60 21.54 46.03 -16.98
N PHE A 61 22.05 45.28 -16.01
CA PHE A 61 21.53 43.97 -15.62
C PHE A 61 20.87 44.02 -14.25
N SER A 62 19.60 43.57 -14.17
CA SER A 62 18.86 43.45 -12.91
C SER A 62 19.27 42.16 -12.18
N TYR A 63 20.12 42.28 -11.17
CA TYR A 63 20.45 41.19 -10.25
C TYR A 63 19.98 41.53 -8.81
N PRO A 64 19.58 40.54 -7.99
CA PRO A 64 19.39 39.14 -8.33
C PRO A 64 18.21 38.94 -9.30
N ASN A 65 18.39 38.02 -10.25
CA ASN A 65 17.38 37.67 -11.24
C ASN A 65 16.56 36.45 -10.76
N ARG A 66 15.58 36.04 -11.57
CA ARG A 66 14.72 34.87 -11.34
C ARG A 66 15.51 33.62 -11.00
N HIS A 67 16.58 33.32 -11.75
CA HIS A 67 17.40 32.14 -11.53
C HIS A 67 18.10 32.17 -10.17
N SER A 68 18.63 33.34 -9.78
CA SER A 68 19.26 33.54 -8.48
C SER A 68 18.28 33.27 -7.34
N TYR A 69 17.09 33.87 -7.38
CA TYR A 69 16.07 33.65 -6.36
C TYR A 69 15.56 32.20 -6.32
N THR A 70 15.27 31.60 -7.48
CA THR A 70 14.86 30.19 -7.57
C THR A 70 15.92 29.27 -6.94
N ASN A 71 17.21 29.47 -7.24
CA ASN A 71 18.27 28.64 -6.68
C ASN A 71 18.45 28.80 -5.16
N ALA A 72 18.36 30.02 -4.65
CA ALA A 72 18.40 30.26 -3.20
C ALA A 72 17.23 29.56 -2.47
N ILE A 73 16.02 29.66 -3.03
CA ILE A 73 14.84 28.96 -2.51
C ILE A 73 15.02 27.44 -2.61
N LEU A 74 15.55 26.93 -3.72
CA LEU A 74 15.79 25.49 -3.91
C LEU A 74 16.85 24.94 -2.96
N ALA A 75 17.88 25.71 -2.61
CA ALA A 75 18.89 25.32 -1.64
C ALA A 75 18.25 25.07 -0.25
N TRP A 76 17.38 25.99 0.19
CA TRP A 76 16.61 25.80 1.42
C TRP A 76 15.57 24.68 1.29
N SER A 77 14.85 24.60 0.18
CA SER A 77 13.78 23.63 0.01
C SER A 77 14.32 22.20 0.05
N LYS A 78 15.46 21.91 -0.60
CA LYS A 78 16.09 20.58 -0.63
C LYS A 78 16.82 20.22 0.66
N SER A 79 17.11 21.19 1.52
CA SER A 79 17.78 20.96 2.80
C SER A 79 16.96 20.06 3.72
N LYS A 80 17.67 19.16 4.41
CA LYS A 80 17.10 18.24 5.42
C LYS A 80 17.10 18.82 6.83
N GLU A 81 17.55 20.07 7.00
CA GLU A 81 17.52 20.74 8.30
C GLU A 81 16.09 21.01 8.76
N GLU A 82 15.89 20.98 10.09
CA GLU A 82 14.61 21.34 10.68
C GLU A 82 14.30 22.82 10.42
N GLY A 83 13.06 23.11 10.02
CA GLY A 83 12.64 24.47 9.64
C GLY A 83 13.14 24.94 8.26
N SER A 84 13.83 24.10 7.48
CA SER A 84 14.27 24.45 6.12
C SER A 84 13.10 24.85 5.20
N ALA A 85 11.98 24.12 5.28
CA ALA A 85 10.75 24.42 4.55
C ALA A 85 10.17 25.80 4.93
N LEU A 86 10.21 26.15 6.21
CA LEU A 86 9.75 27.45 6.71
C LEU A 86 10.63 28.59 6.19
N LYS A 87 11.96 28.39 6.15
CA LYS A 87 12.88 29.39 5.59
C LYS A 87 12.68 29.58 4.09
N ALA A 88 12.55 28.48 3.33
CA ALA A 88 12.24 28.55 1.90
C ALA A 88 10.90 29.28 1.64
N HIS A 89 9.87 28.98 2.43
CA HIS A 89 8.58 29.65 2.36
C HIS A 89 8.67 31.14 2.68
N ARG A 90 9.36 31.53 3.76
CA ARG A 90 9.54 32.95 4.11
C ARG A 90 10.27 33.72 3.01
N MET A 91 11.31 33.12 2.45
CA MET A 91 12.07 33.72 1.34
C MET A 91 11.18 33.93 0.11
N LEU A 92 10.38 32.92 -0.26
CA LEU A 92 9.41 33.03 -1.35
C LEU A 92 8.36 34.11 -1.07
N PHE A 93 7.73 34.11 0.11
CA PHE A 93 6.66 35.05 0.44
C PHE A 93 7.17 36.49 0.49
N GLN A 94 8.34 36.72 1.10
CA GLN A 94 8.97 38.04 1.09
C GLN A 94 9.23 38.53 -0.35
N LEU A 95 9.70 37.64 -1.23
CA LEU A 95 9.97 37.96 -2.62
C LEU A 95 8.69 38.34 -3.39
N LEU A 96 7.61 37.58 -3.19
CA LEU A 96 6.31 37.87 -3.80
C LEU A 96 5.71 39.18 -3.26
N ASP A 97 5.87 39.47 -1.96
CA ASP A 97 5.41 40.71 -1.35
C ASP A 97 6.20 41.94 -1.85
N GLU A 98 7.52 41.80 -2.04
CA GLU A 98 8.37 42.85 -2.63
C GLU A 98 7.97 43.12 -4.09
N TYR A 99 7.63 42.08 -4.85
CA TYR A 99 7.09 42.21 -6.20
C TYR A 99 5.73 42.92 -6.23
N GLU A 100 4.80 42.55 -5.35
CA GLU A 100 3.48 43.22 -5.29
C GLU A 100 3.56 44.71 -4.97
N LYS A 101 4.55 45.11 -4.16
CA LYS A 101 4.83 46.52 -3.83
C LYS A 101 5.46 47.29 -4.99
N GLY A 102 5.82 46.61 -6.08
CA GLY A 102 6.50 47.21 -7.24
C GLY A 102 8.00 47.45 -7.01
N ASN A 103 8.59 46.84 -5.98
CA ASN A 103 10.01 47.01 -5.66
C ASN A 103 10.93 46.08 -6.49
N LEU A 104 10.35 45.12 -7.21
CA LEU A 104 11.07 44.14 -8.01
C LEU A 104 10.50 44.06 -9.42
N PRO A 105 11.36 43.93 -10.44
CA PRO A 105 10.90 43.68 -11.80
C PRO A 105 10.39 42.24 -11.98
N ASP A 106 9.62 42.00 -13.04
CA ASP A 106 9.11 40.67 -13.43
C ASP A 106 10.24 39.61 -13.60
N GLU A 107 11.43 40.08 -13.96
CA GLU A 107 12.64 39.29 -14.15
C GLU A 107 13.23 38.76 -12.85
N SER A 108 12.84 39.32 -11.70
CA SER A 108 13.26 38.87 -10.36
C SER A 108 12.24 37.93 -9.70
N VAL A 109 11.04 37.79 -10.27
CA VAL A 109 9.99 36.89 -9.75
C VAL A 109 10.42 35.43 -9.97
N PRO A 110 10.33 34.57 -8.95
CA PRO A 110 10.78 33.18 -9.06
C PRO A 110 9.87 32.40 -10.00
N ASP A 111 10.41 31.38 -10.65
CA ASP A 111 9.63 30.51 -11.52
C ASP A 111 8.83 29.44 -10.74
N LEU A 112 8.04 28.67 -11.50
CA LEU A 112 7.32 27.51 -10.97
C LEU A 112 8.25 26.46 -10.34
N PHE A 113 9.53 26.38 -10.73
CA PHE A 113 10.49 25.46 -10.08
C PHE A 113 10.75 25.87 -8.64
N GLY A 114 10.94 27.16 -8.36
CA GLY A 114 11.07 27.69 -7.01
C GLY A 114 9.82 27.43 -6.17
N ILE A 115 8.64 27.73 -6.72
CA ILE A 115 7.34 27.52 -6.06
C ILE A 115 7.10 26.03 -5.75
N ASN A 116 7.26 25.15 -6.74
CA ASN A 116 7.11 23.70 -6.58
C ASN A 116 8.15 23.11 -5.62
N GLY A 117 9.33 23.72 -5.54
CA GLY A 117 10.35 23.41 -4.54
C GLY A 117 9.84 23.63 -3.11
N VAL A 118 9.23 24.79 -2.83
CA VAL A 118 8.65 25.11 -1.51
C VAL A 118 7.49 24.17 -1.18
N ILE A 119 6.57 23.95 -2.12
CA ILE A 119 5.46 23.00 -1.97
C ILE A 119 5.99 21.60 -1.63
N SER A 120 7.01 21.14 -2.36
CA SER A 120 7.66 19.83 -2.12
C SER A 120 8.38 19.76 -0.78
N ALA A 121 8.90 20.87 -0.26
CA ALA A 121 9.49 20.94 1.08
C ALA A 121 8.43 20.79 2.17
N TRP A 122 7.29 21.47 2.04
CA TRP A 122 6.16 21.29 2.96
C TRP A 122 5.55 19.89 2.88
N ALA A 123 5.47 19.31 1.68
CA ALA A 123 5.02 17.93 1.47
C ALA A 123 5.93 16.91 2.19
N ARG A 124 7.25 17.15 2.24
CA ARG A 124 8.19 16.31 3.00
C ARG A 124 8.08 16.54 4.51
N ALA A 125 7.72 17.74 4.94
CA ALA A 125 7.52 18.09 6.34
C ALA A 125 6.15 17.63 6.90
N GLY A 126 5.25 17.08 6.06
CA GLY A 126 3.91 16.70 6.47
C GLY A 126 3.10 17.90 6.95
N LYS A 127 3.13 19.01 6.19
CA LYS A 127 2.36 20.24 6.43
C LYS A 127 1.64 20.67 5.16
N ALA A 128 0.63 19.91 4.76
CA ALA A 128 -0.07 20.13 3.49
C ALA A 128 -0.80 21.48 3.40
N GLU A 129 -1.33 21.99 4.52
CA GLU A 129 -1.98 23.31 4.56
C GLU A 129 -1.03 24.45 4.14
N ARG A 130 0.24 24.36 4.53
CA ARG A 130 1.28 25.32 4.12
C ARG A 130 1.66 25.20 2.66
N ALA A 131 1.59 23.98 2.10
CA ALA A 131 1.75 23.77 0.67
C ALA A 131 0.58 24.38 -0.12
N GLU A 132 -0.65 24.26 0.39
CA GLU A 132 -1.83 24.87 -0.22
C GLU A 132 -1.77 26.40 -0.18
N GLU A 133 -1.33 26.99 0.94
CA GLU A 133 -1.09 28.44 1.08
C GLU A 133 -0.18 28.98 -0.03
N VAL A 134 0.90 28.25 -0.35
CA VAL A 134 1.85 28.62 -1.41
C VAL A 134 1.20 28.59 -2.80
N LEU A 135 0.35 27.59 -3.07
CA LEU A 135 -0.37 27.47 -4.35
C LEU A 135 -1.33 28.65 -4.57
N TRP A 136 -2.14 28.98 -3.57
CA TRP A 136 -3.09 30.09 -3.69
C TRP A 136 -2.37 31.43 -3.79
N ARG A 137 -1.26 31.60 -3.06
CA ARG A 137 -0.41 32.79 -3.21
C ARG A 137 0.15 32.91 -4.64
N ALA A 138 0.59 31.82 -5.25
CA ALA A 138 1.04 31.82 -6.64
C ALA A 138 -0.09 32.19 -7.63
N ASN A 139 -1.32 31.69 -7.40
CA ASN A 139 -2.51 32.05 -8.18
C ASN A 139 -2.88 33.55 -8.06
N GLU A 140 -2.64 34.19 -6.92
CA GLU A 140 -2.86 35.63 -6.77
C GLU A 140 -1.87 36.44 -7.61
N ILE A 141 -0.59 36.09 -7.52
CA ILE A 141 0.49 36.79 -8.23
C ILE A 141 0.43 36.53 -9.74
N SER A 142 -0.07 35.38 -10.17
CA SER A 142 -0.18 35.03 -11.60
C SER A 142 -1.04 36.00 -12.41
N LYS A 143 -1.98 36.69 -11.75
CA LYS A 143 -2.78 37.77 -12.34
C LYS A 143 -1.94 38.95 -12.83
N LYS A 144 -0.76 39.16 -12.22
CA LYS A 144 0.20 40.22 -12.57
C LYS A 144 1.39 39.68 -13.34
N CYS A 145 1.91 38.52 -12.94
CA CYS A 145 3.09 37.90 -13.55
C CYS A 145 2.77 36.49 -14.06
N LYS A 146 2.67 36.29 -15.37
CA LYS A 146 2.40 34.96 -15.96
C LYS A 146 3.46 33.90 -15.61
N SER A 147 4.67 34.31 -15.23
CA SER A 147 5.76 33.36 -14.92
C SER A 147 5.52 32.47 -13.70
N VAL A 148 4.58 32.86 -12.82
CA VAL A 148 4.20 32.09 -11.62
C VAL A 148 2.87 31.37 -11.76
N GLU A 149 2.26 31.39 -12.95
CA GLU A 149 0.95 30.77 -13.21
C GLU A 149 0.99 29.26 -12.91
N PRO A 150 0.31 28.79 -11.85
CA PRO A 150 0.35 27.39 -11.46
C PRO A 150 -0.14 26.48 -12.59
N ASN A 151 0.58 25.39 -12.82
CA ASN A 151 0.20 24.36 -13.80
C ASN A 151 -0.17 23.05 -13.09
N VAL A 152 -0.53 22.03 -13.87
CA VAL A 152 -0.90 20.70 -13.39
C VAL A 152 0.12 20.14 -12.39
N VAL A 153 1.42 20.38 -12.60
CA VAL A 153 2.48 19.94 -11.68
C VAL A 153 2.40 20.64 -10.33
N THR A 154 2.11 21.95 -10.31
CA THR A 154 1.94 22.73 -9.08
C THR A 154 0.75 22.24 -8.26
N TYR A 155 -0.42 22.07 -8.89
CA TYR A 155 -1.61 21.53 -8.22
C TYR A 155 -1.38 20.09 -7.72
N ASN A 156 -0.82 19.23 -8.57
CA ASN A 156 -0.48 17.85 -8.22
C ASN A 156 0.50 17.76 -7.05
N SER A 157 1.44 18.72 -6.94
CA SER A 157 2.38 18.78 -5.82
C SER A 157 1.68 19.05 -4.48
N VAL A 158 0.65 19.90 -4.46
CA VAL A 158 -0.19 20.14 -3.26
C VAL A 158 -1.07 18.95 -2.94
N VAL A 159 -1.76 18.39 -3.95
CA VAL A 159 -2.58 17.19 -3.78
C VAL A 159 -1.74 16.03 -3.20
N HIS A 160 -0.52 15.85 -3.70
CA HIS A 160 0.41 14.85 -3.17
C HIS A 160 0.96 15.21 -1.77
N ALA A 161 1.04 16.50 -1.41
CA ALA A 161 1.37 16.92 -0.04
C ALA A 161 0.31 16.43 0.96
N TYR A 162 -0.98 16.55 0.63
CA TYR A 162 -2.08 16.04 1.45
C TYR A 162 -2.02 14.52 1.68
N LEU A 163 -1.55 13.75 0.69
CA LEU A 163 -1.34 12.30 0.85
C LEU A 163 -0.21 11.94 1.83
N ARG A 164 0.69 12.87 2.13
CA ARG A 164 1.84 12.72 3.05
C ARG A 164 1.61 13.27 4.44
N ASP A 165 0.58 14.11 4.63
CA ASP A 165 0.25 14.80 5.88
C ASP A 165 -0.16 13.84 7.03
N GLY A 166 -0.45 12.58 6.71
CA GLY A 166 -0.81 11.53 7.66
C GLY A 166 -2.30 11.51 8.04
N ASP A 167 -2.96 12.67 8.06
CA ASP A 167 -4.41 12.80 8.28
C ASP A 167 -5.20 12.60 6.96
N LEU A 168 -5.39 11.33 6.62
CA LEU A 168 -5.99 10.91 5.35
C LEU A 168 -7.49 11.23 5.25
N SER A 169 -8.18 11.34 6.39
CA SER A 169 -9.58 11.74 6.43
C SER A 169 -9.73 13.20 6.03
N LYS A 170 -8.87 14.10 6.54
CA LYS A 170 -8.85 15.51 6.11
C LYS A 170 -8.32 15.70 4.69
N ALA A 171 -7.37 14.85 4.26
CA ALA A 171 -6.77 14.95 2.94
C ALA A 171 -7.84 14.97 1.82
N ILE A 172 -8.85 14.11 1.88
CA ILE A 172 -9.91 14.06 0.85
C ILE A 172 -10.71 15.36 0.79
N TYR A 173 -11.11 15.92 1.93
CA TYR A 173 -11.89 17.16 1.98
C TYR A 173 -11.14 18.39 1.43
N ARG A 174 -9.80 18.32 1.33
CA ARG A 174 -8.97 19.37 0.72
C ARG A 174 -8.58 19.05 -0.73
N ILE A 175 -8.32 17.78 -1.03
CA ILE A 175 -7.97 17.35 -2.40
C ILE A 175 -9.14 17.57 -3.37
N LEU A 176 -10.37 17.22 -2.97
CA LEU A 176 -11.52 17.30 -3.89
C LEU A 176 -11.79 18.75 -4.37
N PRO A 177 -11.86 19.78 -3.50
CA PRO A 177 -12.03 21.16 -3.98
C PRO A 177 -10.92 21.65 -4.91
N ILE A 178 -9.67 21.21 -4.70
CA ILE A 178 -8.55 21.57 -5.57
C ILE A 178 -8.73 20.94 -6.96
N VAL A 179 -9.13 19.67 -7.02
CA VAL A 179 -9.38 18.97 -8.29
C VAL A 179 -10.64 19.52 -8.98
N GLU A 180 -11.70 19.84 -8.24
CA GLU A 180 -12.89 20.51 -8.76
C GLU A 180 -12.52 21.86 -9.38
N TYR A 181 -11.70 22.67 -8.71
CA TYR A 181 -11.18 23.91 -9.27
C TYR A 181 -10.42 23.67 -10.59
N MET A 182 -9.55 22.65 -10.65
CA MET A 182 -8.84 22.29 -11.88
C MET A 182 -9.80 21.89 -13.01
N ILE A 183 -10.86 21.14 -12.71
CA ILE A 183 -11.87 20.71 -13.69
C ILE A 183 -12.68 21.90 -14.21
N GLU A 184 -13.11 22.81 -13.32
CA GLU A 184 -13.91 23.99 -13.68
C GLU A 184 -13.13 24.98 -14.54
N HIS A 185 -11.82 25.08 -14.33
CA HIS A 185 -10.96 26.07 -14.99
C HIS A 185 -10.11 25.49 -16.14
N LYS A 186 -10.26 24.20 -16.47
CA LYS A 186 -9.46 23.53 -17.50
C LYS A 186 -9.65 24.11 -18.90
N GLU A 187 -10.84 24.63 -19.20
CA GLU A 187 -11.16 25.22 -20.51
C GLU A 187 -10.47 26.59 -20.69
N GLN A 188 -10.35 27.36 -19.61
CA GLN A 188 -9.68 28.66 -19.61
C GLN A 188 -8.16 28.54 -19.52
N ASN A 189 -7.67 27.51 -18.84
CA ASN A 189 -6.25 27.20 -18.74
C ASN A 189 -6.01 25.69 -18.95
N PRO A 190 -5.72 25.26 -20.19
CA PRO A 190 -5.40 23.87 -20.47
C PRO A 190 -4.20 23.33 -19.68
N GLY A 191 -3.32 24.21 -19.18
CA GLY A 191 -2.14 23.85 -18.40
C GLY A 191 -2.45 23.32 -17.00
N ILE A 192 -3.69 23.47 -16.51
CA ILE A 192 -4.14 22.91 -15.22
C ILE A 192 -5.06 21.69 -15.38
N CYS A 193 -5.24 21.17 -16.61
CA CYS A 193 -6.10 20.02 -16.85
C CYS A 193 -5.64 18.82 -15.97
N PRO A 194 -6.56 18.19 -15.20
CA PRO A 194 -6.23 17.01 -14.41
C PRO A 194 -5.69 15.87 -15.28
N ASP A 195 -4.56 15.31 -14.87
CA ASP A 195 -3.89 14.23 -15.60
C ASP A 195 -3.97 12.89 -14.84
N CYS A 196 -3.36 11.85 -15.42
CA CYS A 196 -3.21 10.54 -14.77
C CYS A 196 -2.70 10.63 -13.32
N PHE A 197 -1.78 11.57 -13.03
CA PHE A 197 -1.20 11.72 -11.70
C PHE A 197 -2.18 12.39 -10.72
N THR A 198 -2.98 13.35 -11.18
CA THR A 198 -4.06 13.95 -10.39
C THR A 198 -5.02 12.87 -9.90
N TYR A 199 -5.55 12.06 -10.83
CA TYR A 199 -6.47 10.99 -10.47
C TYR A 199 -5.79 9.83 -9.70
N HIS A 200 -4.52 9.53 -9.96
CA HIS A 200 -3.75 8.61 -9.12
C HIS A 200 -3.79 9.05 -7.65
N CYS A 201 -3.58 10.33 -7.40
CA CYS A 201 -3.58 10.86 -6.05
C CYS A 201 -4.97 10.81 -5.41
N VAL A 202 -6.02 11.14 -6.16
CA VAL A 202 -7.42 11.04 -5.70
C VAL A 202 -7.77 9.59 -5.35
N LEU A 203 -7.47 8.63 -6.24
CA LEU A 203 -7.69 7.21 -5.98
C LEU A 203 -6.91 6.73 -4.76
N ARG A 204 -5.68 7.21 -4.55
CA ARG A 204 -4.85 6.85 -3.39
C ARG A 204 -5.40 7.43 -2.09
N ALA A 205 -6.00 8.61 -2.15
CA ALA A 205 -6.71 9.19 -1.02
C ALA A 205 -7.92 8.30 -0.64
N TRP A 206 -8.76 7.93 -1.61
CA TRP A 206 -9.91 7.06 -1.40
C TRP A 206 -9.53 5.64 -0.93
N GLU A 207 -8.48 5.05 -1.50
CA GLU A 207 -7.99 3.73 -1.11
C GLU A 207 -7.67 3.68 0.39
N LYS A 208 -7.02 4.72 0.88
CA LYS A 208 -6.58 4.84 2.28
C LYS A 208 -7.69 5.27 3.25
N ASN A 209 -8.76 5.90 2.76
CA ASN A 209 -9.89 6.28 3.60
C ASN A 209 -10.68 5.04 4.07
N LYS A 210 -11.01 4.96 5.36
CA LYS A 210 -11.74 3.80 5.94
C LYS A 210 -13.26 3.87 5.73
N ASP A 211 -13.78 4.99 5.26
CA ASP A 211 -15.23 5.16 5.04
C ASP A 211 -15.76 4.21 3.97
N LYS A 212 -16.96 3.65 4.21
CA LYS A 212 -17.62 2.78 3.23
C LYS A 212 -17.95 3.51 1.92
N VAL A 213 -18.19 4.81 1.99
CA VAL A 213 -18.45 5.68 0.82
C VAL A 213 -17.22 5.72 -0.10
N ALA A 214 -16.00 5.58 0.45
CA ALA A 214 -14.77 5.60 -0.33
C ALA A 214 -14.70 4.48 -1.37
N VAL A 215 -15.32 3.33 -1.09
CA VAL A 215 -15.38 2.19 -2.02
C VAL A 215 -16.12 2.56 -3.30
N LYS A 216 -17.30 3.19 -3.17
CA LYS A 216 -18.08 3.68 -4.31
C LYS A 216 -17.33 4.78 -5.06
N LYS A 217 -16.70 5.70 -4.32
CA LYS A 217 -15.94 6.81 -4.92
C LYS A 217 -14.69 6.36 -5.67
N CYS A 218 -13.99 5.31 -5.23
CA CYS A 218 -12.91 4.69 -6.01
C CYS A 218 -13.40 4.22 -7.39
N VAL A 219 -14.56 3.54 -7.42
CA VAL A 219 -15.16 3.03 -8.64
C VAL A 219 -15.61 4.17 -9.56
N GLU A 220 -16.34 5.16 -9.03
CA GLU A 220 -16.79 6.35 -9.78
C GLU A 220 -15.62 7.13 -10.38
N THR A 221 -14.53 7.29 -9.63
CA THR A 221 -13.32 7.99 -10.09
C THR A 221 -12.67 7.25 -11.27
N LEU A 222 -12.53 5.92 -11.18
CA LEU A 222 -11.98 5.11 -12.27
C LEU A 222 -12.87 5.12 -13.51
N GLU A 223 -14.20 5.02 -13.33
CA GLU A 223 -15.17 5.10 -14.42
C GLU A 223 -15.13 6.47 -15.11
N THR A 224 -14.98 7.56 -14.34
CA THR A 224 -14.82 8.91 -14.88
C THR A 224 -13.53 9.06 -15.69
N MET A 225 -12.40 8.55 -15.18
CA MET A 225 -11.14 8.53 -15.94
C MET A 225 -11.28 7.77 -17.27
N HIS A 226 -11.95 6.61 -17.23
CA HIS A 226 -12.15 5.80 -18.42
C HIS A 226 -13.03 6.50 -19.46
N GLN A 227 -14.12 7.13 -19.02
CA GLN A 227 -14.99 7.92 -19.90
C GLN A 227 -14.25 9.09 -20.55
N LEU A 228 -13.44 9.83 -19.79
CA LEU A 228 -12.66 10.95 -20.34
C LEU A 228 -11.61 10.48 -21.35
N TRP A 229 -10.99 9.32 -21.12
CA TRP A 229 -10.11 8.69 -22.10
C TRP A 229 -10.86 8.29 -23.38
N GLU A 230 -12.04 7.68 -23.27
CA GLU A 230 -12.89 7.32 -24.43
C GLU A 230 -13.33 8.56 -25.23
N LEU A 231 -13.48 9.71 -24.57
CA LEU A 231 -13.75 11.01 -25.20
C LEU A 231 -12.50 11.63 -25.88
N GLY A 232 -11.33 10.99 -25.79
CA GLY A 232 -10.11 11.38 -26.49
C GLY A 232 -9.05 12.07 -25.64
N ASP A 233 -9.22 12.14 -24.31
CA ASP A 233 -8.21 12.72 -23.43
C ASP A 233 -7.01 11.78 -23.24
N THR A 234 -6.01 11.93 -24.11
CA THR A 234 -4.82 11.09 -24.08
C THR A 234 -3.99 11.18 -22.79
N SER A 235 -4.18 12.23 -21.99
CA SER A 235 -3.48 12.40 -20.71
C SER A 235 -3.95 11.41 -19.63
N LEU A 236 -5.10 10.77 -19.86
CA LEU A 236 -5.78 9.84 -18.95
C LEU A 236 -5.70 8.38 -19.38
N ALA A 237 -4.65 8.03 -20.13
CA ALA A 237 -4.38 6.66 -20.58
C ALA A 237 -4.59 5.62 -19.46
N PRO A 238 -5.44 4.59 -19.67
CA PRO A 238 -5.63 3.51 -18.72
C PRO A 238 -4.30 2.86 -18.36
N LYS A 239 -4.08 2.58 -17.08
CA LYS A 239 -2.90 1.88 -16.56
C LYS A 239 -3.33 0.85 -15.52
N ASN A 240 -2.66 -0.31 -15.51
CA ASN A 240 -2.92 -1.40 -14.55
C ASN A 240 -2.94 -0.93 -13.09
N VAL A 241 -2.09 0.04 -12.74
CA VAL A 241 -2.00 0.60 -11.37
C VAL A 241 -3.36 1.13 -10.88
N PHE A 242 -4.16 1.75 -11.74
CA PHE A 242 -5.47 2.31 -11.35
C PHE A 242 -6.48 1.20 -11.05
N TYR A 243 -6.57 0.20 -11.92
CA TYR A 243 -7.43 -0.96 -11.72
C TYR A 243 -7.03 -1.73 -10.46
N ASN A 244 -5.74 -2.00 -10.28
CA ASN A 244 -5.21 -2.70 -9.11
C ASN A 244 -5.54 -1.96 -7.80
N MET A 245 -5.44 -0.63 -7.76
CA MET A 245 -5.83 0.16 -6.58
C MET A 245 -7.32 0.01 -6.25
N VAL A 246 -8.20 0.10 -7.25
CA VAL A 246 -9.66 -0.03 -7.04
C VAL A 246 -10.03 -1.47 -6.64
N ILE A 247 -9.49 -2.48 -7.33
CA ILE A 247 -9.72 -3.90 -7.01
C ILE A 247 -9.22 -4.21 -5.58
N ASN A 248 -8.02 -3.75 -5.20
CA ASN A 248 -7.48 -3.93 -3.85
C ASN A 248 -8.37 -3.31 -2.77
N LYS A 249 -8.96 -2.14 -3.06
CA LYS A 249 -9.87 -1.46 -2.13
C LYS A 249 -11.16 -2.25 -1.97
N LEU A 250 -11.75 -2.68 -3.08
CA LEU A 250 -13.00 -3.46 -3.08
C LEU A 250 -12.81 -4.82 -2.40
N ALA A 251 -11.69 -5.52 -2.64
CA ALA A 251 -11.37 -6.80 -2.01
C ALA A 251 -11.27 -6.76 -0.48
N LYS A 252 -11.12 -5.55 0.09
CA LYS A 252 -11.10 -5.31 1.55
C LYS A 252 -12.47 -4.93 2.12
N ALA A 253 -13.44 -4.51 1.31
CA ALA A 253 -14.71 -3.97 1.76
C ALA A 253 -15.70 -5.04 2.29
N THR A 254 -15.50 -6.32 1.93
CA THR A 254 -16.28 -7.50 2.37
C THR A 254 -17.80 -7.43 2.14
N ASP A 255 -18.28 -6.44 1.40
CA ASP A 255 -19.69 -6.25 1.06
C ASP A 255 -20.04 -6.83 -0.32
N ASP A 256 -21.31 -7.21 -0.52
CA ASP A 256 -21.78 -7.81 -1.78
C ASP A 256 -21.58 -6.86 -2.98
N PHE A 257 -21.74 -5.55 -2.75
CA PHE A 257 -21.44 -4.52 -3.74
C PHE A 257 -19.96 -4.54 -4.16
N GLY A 258 -19.05 -4.73 -3.19
CA GLY A 258 -17.62 -4.87 -3.41
C GLY A 258 -17.34 -6.01 -4.37
N THR A 259 -17.86 -7.20 -4.09
CA THR A 259 -17.62 -8.39 -4.92
C THR A 259 -18.15 -8.25 -6.35
N GLN A 260 -19.39 -7.77 -6.52
CA GLN A 260 -19.96 -7.56 -7.86
C GLN A 260 -19.16 -6.51 -8.64
N SER A 261 -18.73 -5.44 -7.95
CA SER A 261 -17.95 -4.38 -8.57
C SER A 261 -16.51 -4.83 -8.89
N VAL A 262 -15.89 -5.68 -8.08
CA VAL A 262 -14.58 -6.28 -8.38
C VAL A 262 -14.63 -7.02 -9.72
N MET A 263 -15.62 -7.88 -9.91
CA MET A 263 -15.76 -8.63 -11.16
C MET A 263 -16.01 -7.72 -12.36
N ARG A 264 -16.84 -6.68 -12.19
CA ARG A 264 -17.10 -5.69 -13.24
C ARG A 264 -15.82 -4.96 -13.66
N ILE A 265 -15.04 -4.46 -12.70
CA ILE A 265 -13.79 -3.74 -12.96
C ILE A 265 -12.71 -4.68 -13.53
N PHE A 266 -12.66 -5.94 -13.08
CA PHE A 266 -11.75 -6.93 -13.63
C PHE A 266 -12.08 -7.27 -15.09
N HIS A 267 -13.37 -7.41 -15.43
CA HIS A 267 -13.79 -7.61 -16.82
C HIS A 267 -13.47 -6.39 -17.71
N LEU A 268 -13.60 -5.18 -17.15
CA LEU A 268 -13.19 -3.95 -17.84
C LEU A 268 -11.68 -3.96 -18.13
N LEU A 269 -10.87 -4.44 -17.18
CA LEU A 269 -9.43 -4.61 -17.36
C LEU A 269 -9.11 -5.65 -18.44
N GLN A 270 -9.76 -6.82 -18.42
CA GLN A 270 -9.57 -7.88 -19.43
C GLN A 270 -9.93 -7.44 -20.86
N LYS A 271 -10.93 -6.55 -21.00
CA LYS A 271 -11.36 -6.03 -22.30
C LYS A 271 -10.53 -4.86 -22.82
N SER A 272 -9.73 -4.24 -21.95
CA SER A 272 -8.93 -3.08 -22.34
C SER A 272 -7.84 -3.50 -23.33
N PRO A 273 -7.72 -2.85 -24.50
CA PRO A 273 -6.62 -3.15 -25.43
C PRO A 273 -5.27 -2.57 -24.95
N TYR A 274 -5.27 -1.74 -23.91
CA TYR A 274 -4.09 -1.02 -23.41
C TYR A 274 -3.54 -1.59 -22.10
N CYS A 275 -4.30 -2.46 -21.44
CA CYS A 275 -4.00 -2.96 -20.10
C CYS A 275 -4.33 -4.45 -20.06
N SER A 276 -3.45 -5.24 -19.45
CA SER A 276 -3.67 -6.66 -19.20
C SER A 276 -3.68 -6.93 -17.70
N PRO A 277 -4.55 -7.82 -17.19
CA PRO A 277 -4.49 -8.23 -15.80
C PRO A 277 -3.11 -8.80 -15.43
N ASP A 278 -2.61 -8.42 -14.27
CA ASP A 278 -1.38 -8.98 -13.69
C ASP A 278 -1.70 -9.85 -12.46
N ILE A 279 -0.69 -10.47 -11.84
CA ILE A 279 -0.91 -11.32 -10.67
C ILE A 279 -1.53 -10.55 -9.50
N ILE A 280 -1.29 -9.23 -9.40
CA ILE A 280 -1.90 -8.40 -8.36
C ILE A 280 -3.41 -8.30 -8.63
N SER A 281 -3.82 -8.07 -9.88
CA SER A 281 -5.23 -8.08 -10.29
C SER A 281 -5.90 -9.41 -9.93
N TYR A 282 -5.35 -10.53 -10.40
CA TYR A 282 -5.91 -11.87 -10.15
C TYR A 282 -5.97 -12.19 -8.65
N THR A 283 -4.88 -11.97 -7.92
CA THR A 283 -4.80 -12.30 -6.49
C THR A 283 -5.84 -11.51 -5.68
N SER A 284 -6.07 -10.25 -6.01
CA SER A 284 -7.02 -9.42 -5.28
C SER A 284 -8.48 -9.73 -5.61
N VAL A 285 -8.77 -10.14 -6.85
CA VAL A 285 -10.09 -10.67 -7.23
C VAL A 285 -10.35 -11.99 -6.49
N ILE A 286 -9.40 -12.92 -6.52
CA ILE A 286 -9.47 -14.19 -5.79
C ILE A 286 -9.62 -13.93 -4.28
N GLU A 287 -8.89 -12.96 -3.71
CA GLU A 287 -9.06 -12.58 -2.30
C GLU A 287 -10.49 -12.10 -2.00
N SER A 288 -11.06 -11.24 -2.85
CA SER A 288 -12.44 -10.77 -2.69
C SER A 288 -13.43 -11.94 -2.72
N LEU A 289 -13.31 -12.82 -3.72
CA LEU A 289 -14.17 -14.00 -3.89
C LEU A 289 -13.99 -15.00 -2.74
N SER A 290 -12.76 -15.22 -2.27
CA SER A 290 -12.44 -16.10 -1.15
C SER A 290 -13.05 -15.65 0.18
N LYS A 291 -13.50 -14.40 0.30
CA LYS A 291 -14.22 -13.86 1.47
C LYS A 291 -15.74 -13.99 1.34
N CYS A 292 -16.28 -14.18 0.14
CA CYS A 292 -17.70 -14.36 -0.12
C CYS A 292 -18.23 -15.69 0.41
N GLN A 293 -19.44 -15.71 0.98
CA GLN A 293 -20.05 -16.96 1.48
C GLN A 293 -20.68 -17.82 0.37
N ASP A 294 -20.69 -17.33 -0.87
CA ASP A 294 -21.27 -18.01 -2.03
C ASP A 294 -20.44 -19.22 -2.47
N PRO A 295 -21.03 -20.43 -2.59
CA PRO A 295 -20.38 -21.60 -3.16
C PRO A 295 -19.79 -21.37 -4.56
N ILE A 296 -20.48 -20.62 -5.41
CA ILE A 296 -20.04 -20.34 -6.80
C ILE A 296 -18.72 -19.56 -6.79
N ALA A 297 -18.43 -18.80 -5.73
CA ALA A 297 -17.20 -18.04 -5.61
C ALA A 297 -15.95 -18.95 -5.53
N ALA A 298 -16.06 -20.17 -4.95
CA ALA A 298 -14.93 -21.09 -4.86
C ALA A 298 -14.57 -21.68 -6.23
N GLU A 299 -15.56 -22.03 -7.04
CA GLU A 299 -15.38 -22.49 -8.43
C GLU A 299 -14.71 -21.39 -9.26
N ARG A 300 -15.21 -20.15 -9.17
CA ARG A 300 -14.59 -19.00 -9.84
C ARG A 300 -13.15 -18.72 -9.40
N CYS A 301 -12.83 -18.93 -8.12
CA CYS A 301 -11.44 -18.79 -7.64
C CYS A 301 -10.52 -19.81 -8.32
N LEU A 302 -10.98 -21.06 -8.49
CA LEU A 302 -10.24 -22.09 -9.20
C LEU A 302 -10.10 -21.78 -10.69
N GLU A 303 -11.18 -21.33 -11.34
CA GLU A 303 -11.15 -20.92 -12.75
C GLU A 303 -10.11 -19.82 -12.99
N LEU A 304 -10.16 -18.73 -12.22
CA LEU A 304 -9.20 -17.63 -12.32
C LEU A 304 -7.76 -18.06 -12.00
N PHE A 305 -7.58 -18.98 -11.04
CA PHE A 305 -6.26 -19.52 -10.73
C PHE A 305 -5.69 -20.37 -11.87
N ASN A 306 -6.53 -21.20 -12.49
CA ASN A 306 -6.12 -22.00 -13.64
C ASN A 306 -5.84 -21.11 -14.86
N GLU A 307 -6.67 -20.09 -15.10
CA GLU A 307 -6.47 -19.09 -16.16
C GLU A 307 -5.11 -18.41 -16.01
N VAL A 308 -4.80 -17.82 -14.84
CA VAL A 308 -3.50 -17.14 -14.63
C VAL A 308 -2.32 -18.11 -14.68
N SER A 309 -2.49 -19.35 -14.21
CA SER A 309 -1.43 -20.36 -14.26
C SER A 309 -1.13 -20.79 -15.69
N GLN A 310 -2.17 -20.98 -16.51
CA GLN A 310 -2.03 -21.31 -17.92
C GLN A 310 -1.39 -20.14 -18.69
N LEU A 311 -1.85 -18.91 -18.46
CA LEU A 311 -1.26 -17.73 -19.09
C LEU A 311 0.22 -17.54 -18.73
N TYR A 312 0.61 -17.89 -17.50
CA TYR A 312 2.01 -17.90 -17.08
C TYR A 312 2.81 -19.01 -17.78
N GLU A 313 2.25 -20.21 -17.91
CA GLU A 313 2.90 -21.34 -18.61
C GLU A 313 3.06 -21.08 -20.11
N GLU A 314 2.13 -20.36 -20.73
CA GLU A 314 2.19 -20.01 -22.15
C GLU A 314 3.14 -18.84 -22.46
N ASN A 315 3.15 -17.80 -21.61
CA ASN A 315 3.89 -16.55 -21.88
C ASN A 315 5.20 -16.41 -21.10
N GLU A 316 5.42 -17.23 -20.06
CA GLU A 316 6.53 -17.15 -19.10
C GLU A 316 6.72 -15.75 -18.47
N ASP A 317 5.67 -14.93 -18.44
CA ASP A 317 5.73 -13.55 -17.92
C ASP A 317 5.79 -13.55 -16.38
N PRO A 318 6.87 -13.05 -15.75
CA PRO A 318 6.96 -12.94 -14.29
C PRO A 318 5.82 -12.14 -13.65
N ALA A 319 5.18 -11.22 -14.38
CA ALA A 319 4.05 -10.44 -13.89
C ALA A 319 2.77 -11.28 -13.67
N LEU A 320 2.68 -12.46 -14.28
CA LEU A 320 1.55 -13.38 -14.15
C LEU A 320 1.83 -14.53 -13.17
N LYS A 321 3.07 -14.67 -12.69
CA LYS A 321 3.49 -15.80 -11.86
C LYS A 321 2.67 -15.88 -10.56
N PRO A 322 1.87 -16.94 -10.33
CA PRO A 322 1.15 -17.12 -9.07
C PRO A 322 2.10 -17.17 -7.87
N ASN A 323 1.75 -16.48 -6.79
CA ASN A 323 2.57 -16.42 -5.58
C ASN A 323 1.86 -17.11 -4.40
N LEU A 324 2.54 -17.23 -3.26
CA LEU A 324 2.00 -17.86 -2.05
C LEU A 324 0.62 -17.31 -1.66
N ARG A 325 0.39 -15.99 -1.80
CA ARG A 325 -0.90 -15.38 -1.46
C ARG A 325 -1.99 -15.88 -2.39
N THR A 326 -1.74 -15.98 -3.69
CA THR A 326 -2.68 -16.51 -4.68
C THR A 326 -3.13 -17.93 -4.30
N TYR A 327 -2.18 -18.86 -4.07
CA TYR A 327 -2.49 -20.23 -3.62
C TYR A 327 -3.28 -20.23 -2.31
N THR A 328 -2.86 -19.42 -1.34
CA THR A 328 -3.47 -19.35 -0.01
C THR A 328 -4.94 -18.89 -0.08
N MET A 329 -5.27 -17.95 -0.96
CA MET A 329 -6.66 -17.45 -1.12
C MET A 329 -7.56 -18.46 -1.82
N VAL A 330 -7.06 -19.20 -2.82
CA VAL A 330 -7.80 -20.31 -3.44
C VAL A 330 -8.04 -21.44 -2.43
N LEU A 331 -7.02 -21.81 -1.64
CA LEU A 331 -7.19 -22.82 -0.58
C LEU A 331 -8.23 -22.38 0.45
N LEU A 332 -8.25 -21.10 0.82
CA LEU A 332 -9.26 -20.54 1.71
C LEU A 332 -10.67 -20.67 1.13
N SER A 333 -10.87 -20.39 -0.17
CA SER A 333 -12.19 -20.50 -0.79
C SER A 333 -12.72 -21.94 -0.79
N LEU A 334 -11.83 -22.93 -1.00
CA LEU A 334 -12.20 -24.35 -0.96
C LEU A 334 -12.69 -24.81 0.42
N THR A 335 -12.20 -24.19 1.50
CA THR A 335 -12.64 -24.55 2.87
C THR A 335 -14.13 -24.30 3.14
N LYS A 336 -14.79 -23.49 2.30
CA LYS A 336 -16.20 -23.11 2.46
C LYS A 336 -17.17 -24.18 1.97
N ILE A 337 -16.73 -25.01 1.03
CA ILE A 337 -17.52 -26.10 0.46
C ILE A 337 -16.73 -27.39 0.70
N PRO A 338 -16.89 -28.03 1.86
CA PRO A 338 -16.04 -29.15 2.23
C PRO A 338 -16.57 -30.46 1.64
N THR A 339 -16.55 -30.56 0.31
CA THR A 339 -16.75 -31.81 -0.44
C THR A 339 -15.43 -32.55 -0.54
N LEU A 340 -15.47 -33.87 -0.71
CA LEU A 340 -14.24 -34.64 -0.91
C LEU A 340 -13.45 -34.15 -2.13
N ASP A 341 -14.14 -33.75 -3.21
CA ASP A 341 -13.50 -33.20 -4.40
C ASP A 341 -12.66 -31.95 -4.09
N ASN A 342 -13.22 -30.99 -3.35
CA ASN A 342 -12.49 -29.80 -2.91
C ASN A 342 -11.36 -30.10 -1.93
N VAL A 343 -11.48 -31.15 -1.11
CA VAL A 343 -10.39 -31.61 -0.24
C VAL A 343 -9.22 -32.15 -1.07
N LEU A 344 -9.50 -32.97 -2.09
CA LEU A 344 -8.48 -33.50 -2.99
C LEU A 344 -7.86 -32.40 -3.85
N GLN A 345 -8.66 -31.45 -4.33
CA GLN A 345 -8.17 -30.29 -5.07
C GLN A 345 -7.29 -29.39 -4.20
N ALA A 346 -7.68 -29.16 -2.93
CA ALA A 346 -6.88 -28.40 -1.97
C ALA A 346 -5.52 -29.09 -1.70
N GLN A 347 -5.52 -30.43 -1.56
CA GLN A 347 -4.28 -31.20 -1.44
C GLN A 347 -3.39 -31.04 -2.67
N LYS A 348 -3.97 -31.17 -3.88
CA LYS A 348 -3.24 -31.02 -5.14
C LYS A 348 -2.58 -29.64 -5.24
N LEU A 349 -3.31 -28.56 -4.93
CA LEU A 349 -2.76 -27.20 -4.95
C LEU A 349 -1.62 -26.99 -3.94
N LEU A 350 -1.72 -27.59 -2.76
CA LEU A 350 -0.64 -27.52 -1.76
C LEU A 350 0.62 -28.25 -2.24
N LEU A 351 0.47 -29.45 -2.83
CA LEU A 351 1.59 -30.19 -3.39
C LEU A 351 2.24 -29.43 -4.56
N GLN A 352 1.43 -28.85 -5.44
CA GLN A 352 1.92 -27.99 -6.53
C GLN A 352 2.71 -26.79 -6.01
N LEU A 353 2.25 -26.13 -4.94
CA LEU A 353 2.98 -25.04 -4.30
C LEU A 353 4.34 -25.48 -3.75
N GLU A 354 4.38 -26.63 -3.06
CA GLU A 354 5.63 -27.19 -2.54
C GLU A 354 6.62 -27.55 -3.66
N GLU A 355 6.13 -28.19 -4.71
CA GLU A 355 6.94 -28.61 -5.86
C GLU A 355 7.54 -27.39 -6.56
N ARG A 356 6.72 -26.39 -6.89
CA ARG A 356 7.20 -25.15 -7.50
C ARG A 356 8.20 -24.40 -6.61
N TYR A 357 8.02 -24.42 -5.28
CA TYR A 357 9.01 -23.82 -4.37
C TYR A 357 10.32 -24.63 -4.34
N LYS A 358 10.26 -25.97 -4.32
CA LYS A 358 11.45 -26.84 -4.33
C LYS A 358 12.27 -26.66 -5.62
N GLU A 359 11.59 -26.49 -6.76
CA GLU A 359 12.24 -26.30 -8.06
C GLU A 359 12.83 -24.90 -8.24
N SER A 360 12.07 -23.86 -7.88
CA SER A 360 12.48 -22.47 -8.12
C SER A 360 13.28 -21.83 -6.99
N ASN A 361 13.16 -22.34 -5.76
CA ASN A 361 13.64 -21.72 -4.52
C ASN A 361 13.21 -20.25 -4.37
N ASP A 362 12.06 -19.87 -4.95
CA ASP A 362 11.55 -18.50 -4.96
C ASP A 362 10.97 -18.11 -3.58
N PRO A 363 11.48 -17.06 -2.92
CA PRO A 363 10.93 -16.57 -1.66
C PRO A 363 9.43 -16.22 -1.71
N GLN A 364 8.88 -15.86 -2.88
CA GLN A 364 7.46 -15.53 -3.04
C GLN A 364 6.54 -16.75 -3.01
N LEU A 365 7.10 -17.96 -3.20
CA LEU A 365 6.38 -19.24 -3.16
C LEU A 365 6.60 -20.01 -1.85
N LYS A 366 7.51 -19.55 -0.98
CA LYS A 366 7.90 -20.25 0.24
C LYS A 366 6.67 -20.58 1.11
N PRO A 367 6.30 -21.87 1.28
CA PRO A 367 5.12 -22.23 2.05
C PRO A 367 5.24 -21.80 3.51
N ASN A 368 4.15 -21.27 4.05
CA ASN A 368 4.01 -20.97 5.48
C ASN A 368 2.87 -21.81 6.08
N THR A 369 2.44 -21.49 7.30
CA THR A 369 1.42 -22.29 8.02
C THR A 369 0.02 -22.21 7.40
N TYR A 370 -0.32 -21.12 6.70
CA TYR A 370 -1.68 -20.86 6.24
C TYR A 370 -2.19 -21.87 5.19
N PRO A 371 -1.47 -22.17 4.08
CA PRO A 371 -1.88 -23.18 3.11
C PRO A 371 -2.23 -24.53 3.76
N TYR A 372 -1.37 -25.03 4.64
CA TYR A 372 -1.59 -26.31 5.31
C TYR A 372 -2.79 -26.26 6.25
N ASN A 373 -2.92 -25.19 7.04
CA ASN A 373 -4.07 -24.99 7.91
C ASN A 373 -5.40 -24.95 7.13
N TYR A 374 -5.42 -24.39 5.92
CA TYR A 374 -6.61 -24.39 5.06
C TYR A 374 -6.92 -25.76 4.48
N VAL A 375 -5.94 -26.52 3.97
CA VAL A 375 -6.16 -27.91 3.56
C VAL A 375 -6.68 -28.74 4.73
N LEU A 376 -6.08 -28.57 5.91
CA LEU A 376 -6.46 -29.29 7.12
C LEU A 376 -7.88 -28.93 7.56
N ASN A 377 -8.26 -27.65 7.50
CA ASN A 377 -9.63 -27.20 7.81
C ASN A 377 -10.65 -27.68 6.76
N CYS A 378 -10.28 -27.69 5.48
CA CYS A 378 -11.11 -28.23 4.40
C CYS A 378 -11.43 -29.70 4.66
N ALA A 379 -10.39 -30.51 4.88
CA ALA A 379 -10.50 -31.93 5.21
C ALA A 379 -11.32 -32.14 6.50
N ALA A 380 -11.01 -31.40 7.57
CA ALA A 380 -11.68 -31.51 8.86
C ALA A 380 -13.19 -31.18 8.81
N SER A 381 -13.61 -30.41 7.81
CA SER A 381 -15.01 -30.03 7.61
C SER A 381 -15.73 -30.95 6.62
N CYS A 382 -15.04 -31.93 6.04
CA CYS A 382 -15.57 -32.77 4.97
C CYS A 382 -16.87 -33.47 5.37
N VAL A 383 -17.91 -33.29 4.56
CA VAL A 383 -19.18 -33.98 4.70
C VAL A 383 -19.26 -35.06 3.63
N GLY A 384 -19.67 -36.27 4.01
CA GLY A 384 -19.70 -37.41 3.11
C GLY A 384 -19.97 -38.73 3.82
N ASN A 385 -20.01 -39.81 3.04
CA ASN A 385 -20.11 -41.18 3.56
C ASN A 385 -18.83 -41.60 4.29
N ALA A 386 -18.86 -42.76 4.97
CA ALA A 386 -17.71 -43.24 5.76
C ALA A 386 -16.42 -43.40 4.94
N GLY A 387 -16.53 -43.81 3.66
CA GLY A 387 -15.38 -43.93 2.77
C GLY A 387 -14.79 -42.57 2.37
N GLU A 388 -15.64 -41.58 2.11
CA GLU A 388 -15.22 -40.21 1.81
C GLU A 388 -14.56 -39.54 3.02
N LYS A 389 -15.15 -39.71 4.21
CA LYS A 389 -14.56 -39.23 5.47
C LYS A 389 -13.19 -39.86 5.73
N LEU A 390 -13.02 -41.15 5.47
CA LEU A 390 -11.74 -41.83 5.62
C LEU A 390 -10.68 -41.28 4.66
N LYS A 391 -11.05 -41.03 3.40
CA LYS A 391 -10.16 -40.37 2.41
C LYS A 391 -9.79 -38.95 2.85
N ALA A 392 -10.75 -38.15 3.30
CA ALA A 392 -10.47 -36.82 3.84
C ALA A 392 -9.56 -36.88 5.08
N PHE A 393 -9.72 -37.89 5.94
CA PHE A 393 -8.84 -38.09 7.09
C PHE A 393 -7.41 -38.45 6.68
N HIS A 394 -7.24 -39.22 5.60
CA HIS A 394 -5.93 -39.49 5.01
C HIS A 394 -5.25 -38.20 4.58
N VAL A 395 -5.95 -37.35 3.81
CA VAL A 395 -5.43 -36.03 3.39
C VAL A 395 -5.04 -35.16 4.59
N ALA A 396 -5.89 -35.12 5.62
CA ALA A 396 -5.58 -34.39 6.85
C ALA A 396 -4.32 -34.92 7.53
N THR A 397 -4.15 -36.24 7.57
CA THR A 397 -3.00 -36.91 8.20
C THR A 397 -1.70 -36.63 7.44
N GLU A 398 -1.72 -36.72 6.11
CA GLU A 398 -0.58 -36.39 5.26
C GLU A 398 -0.18 -34.93 5.44
N THR A 399 -1.14 -34.01 5.40
CA THR A 399 -0.92 -32.57 5.57
C THR A 399 -0.31 -32.26 6.94
N TYR A 400 -0.87 -32.81 8.02
CA TYR A 400 -0.37 -32.59 9.37
C TYR A 400 1.03 -33.17 9.59
N ASN A 401 1.30 -34.35 9.03
CA ASN A 401 2.62 -34.97 9.11
C ASN A 401 3.66 -34.21 8.26
N ALA A 402 3.28 -33.68 7.10
CA ALA A 402 4.15 -32.86 6.27
C ALA A 402 4.58 -31.59 7.02
N MET A 403 3.65 -30.92 7.71
CA MET A 403 3.99 -29.77 8.58
C MET A 403 4.96 -30.16 9.68
N ARG A 404 4.71 -31.27 10.40
CA ARG A 404 5.55 -31.70 11.52
C ARG A 404 6.97 -32.13 11.13
N LYS A 405 7.14 -32.62 9.90
CA LYS A 405 8.44 -33.00 9.35
C LYS A 405 9.21 -31.82 8.76
N SER A 406 8.56 -30.67 8.57
CA SER A 406 9.18 -29.49 7.99
C SER A 406 10.00 -28.73 9.03
N ASP A 407 11.25 -28.40 8.70
CA ASP A 407 12.13 -27.59 9.55
C ASP A 407 11.76 -26.09 9.54
N HIS A 408 10.92 -25.67 8.59
CA HIS A 408 10.63 -24.26 8.34
C HIS A 408 9.18 -23.87 8.69
N ILE A 409 8.30 -24.84 8.89
CA ILE A 409 6.88 -24.62 9.17
C ILE A 409 6.61 -25.07 10.60
N LYS A 410 6.14 -24.16 11.44
CA LYS A 410 5.79 -24.46 12.83
C LYS A 410 4.28 -24.59 12.97
N SER A 411 3.81 -25.59 13.70
CA SER A 411 2.41 -25.68 14.09
C SER A 411 1.99 -24.46 14.91
N ASP A 412 0.74 -24.01 14.69
CA ASP A 412 0.10 -22.98 15.48
C ASP A 412 -1.17 -23.51 16.16
N SER A 413 -1.82 -22.68 16.96
CA SER A 413 -3.06 -23.03 17.66
C SER A 413 -4.16 -23.48 16.69
N TYR A 414 -4.20 -22.91 15.48
CA TYR A 414 -5.18 -23.29 14.45
C TYR A 414 -4.90 -24.69 13.90
N THR A 415 -3.63 -25.05 13.68
CA THR A 415 -3.22 -26.40 13.24
C THR A 415 -3.77 -27.47 14.18
N TYR A 416 -3.53 -27.33 15.48
CA TYR A 416 -4.04 -28.29 16.49
C TYR A 416 -5.57 -28.30 16.55
N SER A 417 -6.20 -27.13 16.48
CA SER A 417 -7.65 -27.01 16.46
C SER A 417 -8.25 -27.75 15.25
N PHE A 418 -7.71 -27.58 14.04
CA PHE A 418 -8.20 -28.25 12.84
C PHE A 418 -7.92 -29.76 12.87
N TRP A 419 -6.79 -30.19 13.42
CA TRP A 419 -6.48 -31.61 13.60
C TRP A 419 -7.45 -32.32 14.57
N ILE A 420 -7.78 -31.68 15.70
CA ILE A 420 -8.77 -32.19 16.66
C ILE A 420 -10.15 -32.25 15.99
N LYS A 421 -10.51 -31.20 15.22
CA LYS A 421 -11.76 -31.20 14.43
C LYS A 421 -11.81 -32.35 13.42
N ALA A 422 -10.73 -32.61 12.69
CA ALA A 422 -10.63 -33.71 11.74
C ALA A 422 -10.81 -35.06 12.44
N SER A 423 -10.15 -35.24 13.59
CA SER A 423 -10.26 -36.45 14.40
C SER A 423 -11.71 -36.67 14.89
N ASN A 424 -12.39 -35.61 15.33
CA ASN A 424 -13.77 -35.69 15.81
C ASN A 424 -14.79 -35.98 14.70
N ASN A 425 -14.63 -35.36 13.53
CA ASN A 425 -15.65 -35.40 12.47
C ASN A 425 -15.50 -36.59 11.50
N LEU A 426 -14.25 -37.03 11.27
CA LEU A 426 -13.92 -37.98 10.21
C LEU A 426 -13.69 -39.40 10.73
N LEU A 427 -13.26 -39.57 11.99
CA LEU A 427 -13.09 -40.90 12.59
C LEU A 427 -14.35 -41.33 13.34
N PRO A 428 -14.69 -42.64 13.30
CA PRO A 428 -15.72 -43.19 14.17
C PRO A 428 -15.29 -43.14 15.64
N GLU A 429 -16.26 -43.28 16.54
CA GLU A 429 -15.97 -43.38 17.96
C GLU A 429 -15.12 -44.62 18.24
N GLY A 430 -13.97 -44.44 18.89
CA GLY A 430 -13.07 -45.54 19.18
C GLY A 430 -11.71 -45.08 19.69
N GLU A 431 -10.83 -46.06 19.91
CA GLU A 431 -9.51 -45.86 20.49
C GLU A 431 -8.59 -44.99 19.61
N LEU A 432 -8.69 -45.13 18.28
CA LEU A 432 -7.89 -44.33 17.33
C LEU A 432 -8.21 -42.84 17.45
N ARG A 433 -9.50 -42.48 17.48
CA ARG A 433 -9.94 -41.09 17.67
C ARG A 433 -9.41 -40.52 18.98
N ALA A 434 -9.55 -41.27 20.07
CA ALA A 434 -9.07 -40.89 21.39
C ALA A 434 -7.55 -40.63 21.40
N LYS A 435 -6.75 -41.53 20.80
CA LYS A 435 -5.29 -41.40 20.70
C LYS A 435 -4.87 -40.17 19.90
N CYS A 436 -5.49 -39.93 18.74
CA CYS A 436 -5.17 -38.77 17.89
C CYS A 436 -5.40 -37.44 18.63
N ILE A 437 -6.50 -37.34 19.37
CA ILE A 437 -6.85 -36.14 20.15
C ILE A 437 -5.90 -35.97 21.35
N ALA A 438 -5.68 -37.03 22.14
CA ALA A 438 -4.84 -36.95 23.32
C ALA A 438 -3.39 -36.55 22.97
N LEU A 439 -2.79 -37.21 21.97
CA LEU A 439 -1.41 -36.92 21.57
C LEU A 439 -1.24 -35.51 21.01
N SER A 440 -2.20 -35.04 20.21
CA SER A 440 -2.15 -33.68 19.66
C SER A 440 -2.36 -32.61 20.72
N PHE A 441 -3.25 -32.85 21.68
CA PHE A 441 -3.46 -31.93 22.80
C PHE A 441 -2.25 -31.86 23.73
N GLU A 442 -1.62 -33.00 24.05
CA GLU A 442 -0.36 -33.03 24.81
C GLU A 442 0.75 -32.21 24.13
N GLN A 443 0.86 -32.31 22.81
CA GLN A 443 1.84 -31.53 22.07
C GLN A 443 1.49 -30.03 22.08
N CYS A 444 0.22 -29.68 21.89
CA CYS A 444 -0.28 -28.32 21.96
C CYS A 444 0.00 -27.67 23.33
N LYS A 445 -0.16 -28.43 24.43
CA LYS A 445 0.20 -28.00 25.80
C LYS A 445 1.68 -27.68 25.94
N LYS A 446 2.55 -28.57 25.46
CA LYS A 446 4.02 -28.38 25.53
C LYS A 446 4.47 -27.14 24.76
N GLU A 447 3.87 -26.90 23.60
CA GLU A 447 4.14 -25.75 22.76
C GLU A 447 3.49 -24.46 23.29
N GLY A 448 2.54 -24.56 24.23
CA GLY A 448 1.87 -23.40 24.82
C GLY A 448 0.87 -22.74 23.87
N LEU A 449 0.25 -23.53 22.97
CA LEU A 449 -0.63 -23.07 21.88
C LEU A 449 -2.12 -23.35 22.14
N VAL A 450 -2.49 -23.62 23.39
CA VAL A 450 -3.90 -23.87 23.74
C VAL A 450 -4.64 -22.53 23.76
N ASN A 451 -5.42 -22.27 22.72
CA ASN A 451 -6.37 -21.16 22.68
C ASN A 451 -7.82 -21.64 22.84
N GLU A 452 -8.74 -20.68 22.86
CA GLU A 452 -10.17 -20.93 23.02
C GLU A 452 -10.73 -21.85 21.94
N ALA A 453 -10.20 -21.73 20.71
CA ALA A 453 -10.62 -22.54 19.57
C ALA A 453 -10.21 -24.01 19.69
N VAL A 454 -9.04 -24.30 20.29
CA VAL A 454 -8.57 -25.65 20.63
C VAL A 454 -9.41 -26.22 21.76
N LEU A 455 -9.60 -25.45 22.83
CA LEU A 455 -10.34 -25.89 24.02
C LEU A 455 -11.79 -26.26 23.68
N ARG A 456 -12.52 -25.39 22.96
CA ARG A 456 -13.90 -25.67 22.55
C ARG A 456 -14.02 -26.94 21.70
N ARG A 457 -13.07 -27.18 20.79
CA ARG A 457 -13.08 -28.37 19.92
C ARG A 457 -12.75 -29.64 20.68
N LEU A 458 -11.85 -29.56 21.65
CA LEU A 458 -11.55 -30.66 22.55
C LEU A 458 -12.82 -31.06 23.32
N LEU A 459 -13.51 -30.09 23.92
CA LEU A 459 -14.70 -30.34 24.73
C LEU A 459 -15.92 -30.83 23.94
N ALA A 460 -16.02 -30.49 22.65
CA ALA A 460 -17.20 -30.79 21.83
C ALA A 460 -17.30 -32.25 21.35
N GLY A 461 -16.18 -32.98 21.23
CA GLY A 461 -16.16 -34.31 20.57
C GLY A 461 -15.31 -35.38 21.22
N THR A 462 -14.66 -35.07 22.34
CA THR A 462 -13.74 -36.00 23.01
C THR A 462 -14.47 -36.83 24.08
N PRO A 463 -14.30 -38.17 24.11
CA PRO A 463 -14.84 -39.01 25.18
C PRO A 463 -14.41 -38.54 26.59
N GLN A 464 -15.32 -38.63 27.56
CA GLN A 464 -15.12 -38.09 28.91
C GLN A 464 -13.87 -38.64 29.60
N ASN A 465 -13.59 -39.94 29.45
CA ASN A 465 -12.39 -40.58 30.00
C ASN A 465 -11.08 -39.94 29.50
N VAL A 466 -11.04 -39.46 28.26
CA VAL A 466 -9.87 -38.78 27.70
C VAL A 466 -9.80 -37.34 28.23
N LEU A 467 -10.93 -36.67 28.42
CA LEU A 467 -10.99 -35.33 29.00
C LEU A 467 -10.50 -35.31 30.46
N ASP A 468 -10.93 -36.31 31.25
CA ASP A 468 -10.57 -36.44 32.67
C ASP A 468 -9.05 -36.64 32.87
N HIS A 469 -8.38 -37.28 31.89
CA HIS A 469 -6.91 -37.42 31.89
C HIS A 469 -6.18 -36.22 31.30
N ALA A 470 -6.79 -35.50 30.35
CA ALA A 470 -6.15 -34.41 29.63
C ALA A 470 -6.18 -33.07 30.38
N LEU A 471 -7.21 -32.82 31.20
CA LEU A 471 -7.45 -31.57 31.93
C LEU A 471 -6.94 -31.63 33.39
N PRO A 472 -6.61 -30.48 34.01
CA PRO A 472 -6.15 -30.46 35.40
C PRO A 472 -7.20 -30.95 36.40
N SER A 473 -6.74 -31.65 37.45
CA SER A 473 -7.58 -32.19 38.51
C SER A 473 -8.37 -31.08 39.23
N GLY A 474 -9.70 -31.20 39.31
CA GLY A 474 -10.58 -30.22 39.98
C GLY A 474 -11.42 -29.34 39.03
N LEU A 475 -11.08 -29.29 37.74
CA LEU A 475 -11.89 -28.64 36.70
C LEU A 475 -12.96 -29.57 36.09
N GLY A 476 -12.91 -30.87 36.41
CA GLY A 476 -13.58 -31.94 35.66
C GLY A 476 -14.80 -32.64 36.29
N SER A 477 -15.38 -32.15 37.39
CA SER A 477 -16.35 -32.98 38.12
C SER A 477 -17.79 -33.01 37.58
N THR A 478 -18.18 -32.16 36.61
CA THR A 478 -19.52 -32.23 35.99
C THR A 478 -19.53 -31.73 34.53
N HIS A 479 -20.34 -32.35 33.66
CA HIS A 479 -20.60 -31.89 32.29
C HIS A 479 -21.05 -30.40 32.21
N ALA A 480 -21.64 -29.87 33.29
CA ALA A 480 -22.04 -28.47 33.41
C ALA A 480 -20.85 -27.51 33.55
N ASN A 481 -19.74 -27.94 34.16
CA ASN A 481 -18.54 -27.13 34.36
C ASN A 481 -17.71 -26.99 33.07
N HIS A 482 -17.67 -28.02 32.23
CA HIS A 482 -16.92 -27.99 30.95
C HIS A 482 -17.45 -26.95 29.97
N ARG A 483 -18.77 -26.66 29.96
CA ARG A 483 -19.34 -25.61 29.10
C ARG A 483 -18.95 -24.19 29.54
N ARG A 484 -18.38 -24.01 30.73
CA ARG A 484 -17.95 -22.72 31.29
C ARG A 484 -16.43 -22.55 31.37
N LEU A 485 -15.65 -23.56 30.96
CA LEU A 485 -14.19 -23.51 30.99
C LEU A 485 -13.67 -22.48 29.98
N SER A 486 -12.89 -21.52 30.46
CA SER A 486 -12.17 -20.55 29.66
C SER A 486 -10.68 -20.90 29.57
N VAL A 487 -9.98 -20.33 28.59
CA VAL A 487 -8.51 -20.34 28.53
C VAL A 487 -7.89 -19.75 29.80
N ASP A 488 -8.57 -18.81 30.46
CA ASP A 488 -8.10 -18.18 31.71
C ASP A 488 -8.05 -19.15 32.90
N ASP A 489 -8.82 -20.25 32.83
CA ASP A 489 -8.83 -21.30 33.85
C ASP A 489 -7.70 -22.33 33.65
N LEU A 490 -6.96 -22.23 32.54
CA LEU A 490 -5.88 -23.16 32.18
C LEU A 490 -4.52 -22.70 32.74
N PRO A 491 -3.58 -23.64 32.97
CA PRO A 491 -2.22 -23.30 33.36
C PRO A 491 -1.57 -22.30 32.38
N PRO A 492 -0.94 -21.20 32.85
CA PRO A 492 -0.39 -20.16 31.97
C PRO A 492 0.62 -20.67 30.94
N HIS A 493 1.33 -21.75 31.24
CA HIS A 493 2.29 -22.35 30.31
C HIS A 493 1.63 -23.04 29.11
N TRP A 494 0.33 -23.36 29.16
CA TRP A 494 -0.44 -23.94 28.05
C TRP A 494 -0.87 -22.88 27.04
N THR A 495 -0.91 -21.61 27.45
CA THR A 495 -1.52 -20.51 26.69
C THR A 495 -0.50 -19.42 26.30
N ARG A 496 0.73 -19.54 26.81
CA ARG A 496 1.83 -18.55 26.66
C ARG A 496 2.13 -18.11 25.22
N ASN A 497 1.92 -18.99 24.24
CA ASN A 497 2.22 -18.74 22.82
C ASN A 497 0.95 -18.65 21.96
N ALA A 498 -0.24 -18.67 22.58
CA ALA A 498 -1.53 -18.87 21.89
C ALA A 498 -2.23 -17.58 21.44
N ARG A 499 -1.50 -16.45 21.36
CA ARG A 499 -2.04 -15.11 21.05
C ARG A 499 -2.46 -14.92 19.61
#